data_AF-A0A497P8M6-F1
#
_entry.id   AF-A0A497P8M6-F1
#
_cell.length_a   1.000
_cell.length_b   1.000
_cell.length_c   1.000
_cell.angle_alpha   90.00
_cell.angle_beta   90.00
_cell.angle_gamma   90.00
#
_symmetry.space_group_name_H-M   'P 1'
#
loop_
_entity.id
_entity.type
_entity.pdbx_description
1 polymer ?
#
loop_
_entity_poly.entity_id
_entity_poly.type
_entity_poly.pdbx_seq_one_letter_code
_entity_poly.pdbx_strand_id
1 'polypeptide(L)'
;MPFVTTKKILNAFLPPEEFHLIVVYAPLGYGKSAYSIKVMVEVLMEVYNMRKKEAWEKVKQFIFFHPQQFLDKLEQIKESGLKRVPGLIWDDAGLWCYALEWWDPLLIAIGKYLNVARTRLACLICTTPTPAWIFKKLRKFPQAINIKILKRDSPRVNENGEEQEDFVKRWSRLARAYLHWTTPDMKKSGVRRIYEDEFLCYLPDSFYSWYKPLRDAYEQLALNLIREELHKIGKKSKAILLENYPELTVPKIIL
;
A
#
# COMPACT_ATOMS: atom_id res chain seq x y z
N MET A 1 6.24 6.14 -20.85
CA MET A 1 5.66 4.81 -21.12
C MET A 1 4.81 4.40 -19.93
N PRO A 2 3.64 3.77 -20.14
CA PRO A 2 2.79 3.30 -19.05
C PRO A 2 3.51 2.21 -18.24
N PHE A 3 3.24 2.14 -16.94
CA PHE A 3 3.79 1.10 -16.08
C PHE A 3 3.34 -0.30 -16.55
N VAL A 4 4.23 -1.27 -16.45
CA VAL A 4 3.90 -2.68 -16.65
C VAL A 4 2.83 -3.12 -15.64
N THR A 5 2.88 -2.57 -14.42
CA THR A 5 1.82 -2.82 -13.41
C THR A 5 0.45 -2.32 -13.86
N THR A 6 0.38 -1.16 -14.52
CA THR A 6 -0.87 -0.65 -15.12
C THR A 6 -1.45 -1.68 -16.08
N LYS A 7 -0.63 -2.20 -17.01
CA LYS A 7 -1.07 -3.23 -17.97
C LYS A 7 -1.57 -4.50 -17.28
N LYS A 8 -0.92 -4.93 -16.19
CA LYS A 8 -1.35 -6.09 -15.41
C LYS A 8 -2.73 -5.88 -14.78
N ILE A 9 -2.99 -4.71 -14.20
CA ILE A 9 -4.29 -4.38 -13.60
C ILE A 9 -5.37 -4.30 -14.68
N LEU A 10 -5.07 -3.69 -15.83
CA LEU A 10 -6.02 -3.61 -16.94
C LEU A 10 -6.41 -4.99 -17.47
N ASN A 11 -5.43 -5.88 -17.66
CA ASN A 11 -5.70 -7.26 -18.09
C ASN A 11 -6.53 -8.04 -17.08
N ALA A 12 -6.34 -7.79 -15.78
CA ALA A 12 -7.15 -8.41 -14.74
C ALA A 12 -8.57 -7.83 -14.66
N PHE A 13 -8.75 -6.55 -15.03
CA PHE A 13 -10.06 -5.89 -15.04
C PHE A 13 -10.95 -6.35 -16.19
N LEU A 14 -10.36 -6.60 -17.36
CA LEU A 14 -11.06 -7.12 -18.54
C LEU A 14 -11.30 -8.64 -18.43
N PRO A 15 -12.22 -9.22 -19.23
CA PRO A 15 -12.42 -10.67 -19.30
C PRO A 15 -11.09 -11.41 -19.51
N PRO A 16 -10.80 -12.50 -18.77
CA PRO A 16 -11.71 -13.33 -17.98
C PRO A 16 -11.91 -12.89 -16.52
N GLU A 17 -11.64 -11.62 -16.20
CA GLU A 17 -12.06 -11.03 -14.94
C GLU A 17 -11.30 -11.58 -13.71
N GLU A 18 -9.96 -11.50 -13.76
CA GLU A 18 -9.02 -12.01 -12.74
C GLU A 18 -8.88 -11.09 -11.50
N PHE A 19 -8.32 -11.59 -10.41
CA PHE A 19 -8.01 -10.77 -9.24
C PHE A 19 -6.53 -10.85 -8.89
N HIS A 20 -5.89 -9.68 -8.73
CA HIS A 20 -4.50 -9.58 -8.30
C HIS A 20 -4.39 -8.84 -6.97
N LEU A 21 -3.78 -9.51 -6.00
CA LEU A 21 -3.28 -8.86 -4.80
C LEU A 21 -1.87 -8.35 -5.07
N ILE A 22 -1.66 -7.04 -4.95
CA ILE A 22 -0.36 -6.40 -5.17
C ILE A 22 0.15 -5.88 -3.84
N VAL A 23 1.31 -6.36 -3.39
CA VAL A 23 1.96 -5.92 -2.15
C VAL A 23 3.17 -5.07 -2.51
N VAL A 24 3.08 -3.76 -2.27
CA VAL A 24 4.18 -2.81 -2.51
C VAL A 24 4.94 -2.59 -1.21
N TYR A 25 6.24 -2.88 -1.21
CA TYR A 25 7.05 -2.82 0.00
C TYR A 25 8.44 -2.21 -0.20
N ALA A 26 8.90 -1.54 0.85
CA ALA A 26 10.20 -0.89 0.99
C ALA A 26 10.27 -0.15 2.33
N PRO A 27 11.47 0.22 2.82
CA PRO A 27 11.59 1.06 4.00
C PRO A 27 10.73 2.34 3.95
N LEU A 28 10.49 2.95 5.11
CA LEU A 28 9.72 4.19 5.21
C LEU A 28 10.39 5.29 4.36
N GLY A 29 9.57 6.09 3.66
CA GLY A 29 10.07 7.20 2.82
C GLY A 29 10.58 6.81 1.41
N TYR A 30 10.46 5.54 0.98
CA TYR A 30 10.99 5.11 -0.33
C TYR A 30 10.03 5.32 -1.51
N GLY A 31 8.77 5.71 -1.27
CA GLY A 31 7.81 6.01 -2.34
C GLY A 31 6.77 4.95 -2.65
N LYS A 32 6.47 4.05 -1.70
CA LYS A 32 5.46 2.99 -1.87
C LYS A 32 4.08 3.54 -2.28
N SER A 33 3.59 4.52 -1.52
CA SER A 33 2.30 5.18 -1.76
C SER A 33 2.35 5.93 -3.08
N ALA A 34 3.43 6.68 -3.34
CA ALA A 34 3.60 7.43 -4.59
C ALA A 34 3.54 6.51 -5.84
N TYR A 35 4.18 5.35 -5.78
CA TYR A 35 4.10 4.34 -6.84
C TYR A 35 2.68 3.81 -7.03
N SER A 36 2.06 3.34 -5.94
CA SER A 36 0.72 2.73 -5.96
C SER A 36 -0.33 3.70 -6.51
N ILE A 37 -0.25 4.97 -6.11
CA ILE A 37 -1.14 6.05 -6.55
C ILE A 37 -0.93 6.33 -8.03
N LYS A 38 0.32 6.45 -8.51
CA LYS A 38 0.60 6.71 -9.93
C LYS A 38 0.14 5.58 -10.84
N VAL A 39 0.36 4.34 -10.43
CA VAL A 39 -0.17 3.16 -11.13
C VAL A 39 -1.70 3.26 -11.25
N MET A 40 -2.39 3.54 -10.14
CA MET A 40 -3.86 3.66 -10.19
C MET A 40 -4.31 4.86 -11.03
N VAL A 41 -3.60 5.99 -11.02
CA VAL A 41 -3.90 7.12 -11.90
C VAL A 41 -3.86 6.70 -13.37
N GLU A 42 -2.81 6.00 -13.81
CA GLU A 42 -2.75 5.49 -15.20
C GLU A 42 -3.89 4.51 -15.49
N VAL A 43 -4.19 3.61 -14.56
CA VAL A 43 -5.32 2.67 -14.71
C VAL A 43 -6.64 3.42 -14.87
N LEU A 44 -6.90 4.46 -14.07
CA LEU A 44 -8.13 5.25 -14.16
C LEU A 44 -8.22 6.05 -15.46
N MET A 45 -7.09 6.56 -15.97
CA MET A 45 -7.04 7.21 -17.27
C MET A 45 -7.50 6.25 -18.38
N GLU A 46 -7.00 5.02 -18.38
CA GLU A 46 -7.32 4.01 -19.40
C GLU A 46 -8.75 3.45 -19.26
N VAL A 47 -9.16 3.07 -18.05
CA VAL A 47 -10.47 2.42 -17.80
C VAL A 47 -11.64 3.38 -18.04
N TYR A 48 -11.47 4.64 -17.66
CA TYR A 48 -12.54 5.64 -17.71
C TYR A 48 -12.32 6.73 -18.77
N ASN A 49 -11.31 6.56 -19.64
CA ASN A 49 -10.92 7.53 -20.67
C ASN A 49 -10.77 8.97 -20.12
N MET A 50 -10.16 9.09 -18.94
CA MET A 50 -10.03 10.36 -18.20
C MET A 50 -8.74 11.09 -18.55
N ARG A 51 -8.77 12.42 -18.52
CA ARG A 51 -7.54 13.20 -18.61
C ARG A 51 -6.73 13.03 -17.33
N LYS A 52 -5.40 13.17 -17.41
CA LYS A 52 -4.48 13.01 -16.28
C LYS A 52 -4.90 13.81 -15.04
N LYS A 53 -5.33 15.07 -15.20
CA LYS A 53 -5.79 15.92 -14.09
C LYS A 53 -7.04 15.36 -13.41
N GLU A 54 -8.00 14.86 -14.17
CA GLU A 54 -9.22 14.25 -13.65
C GLU A 54 -8.92 12.94 -12.94
N ALA A 55 -8.02 12.11 -13.49
CA ALA A 55 -7.60 10.87 -12.87
C ALA A 55 -6.89 11.10 -11.51
N TRP A 56 -6.09 12.16 -11.37
CA TRP A 56 -5.50 12.57 -10.08
C TRP A 56 -6.53 12.98 -9.04
N GLU A 57 -7.64 13.58 -9.44
CA GLU A 57 -8.74 13.87 -8.52
C GLU A 57 -9.55 12.62 -8.20
N LYS A 58 -9.78 11.77 -9.20
CA LYS A 58 -10.58 10.56 -9.08
C LYS A 58 -9.90 9.50 -8.20
N VAL A 59 -8.57 9.35 -8.27
CA VAL A 59 -7.81 8.34 -7.50
C VAL A 59 -7.99 8.49 -5.99
N LYS A 60 -8.30 9.70 -5.50
CA LYS A 60 -8.62 9.97 -4.09
C LYS A 60 -9.73 9.06 -3.56
N GLN A 61 -10.69 8.71 -4.42
CA GLN A 61 -11.83 7.84 -4.08
C GLN A 61 -11.45 6.36 -3.94
N PHE A 62 -10.27 5.97 -4.39
CA PHE A 62 -9.79 4.58 -4.42
C PHE A 62 -8.73 4.29 -3.36
N ILE A 63 -8.36 5.29 -2.55
CA ILE A 63 -7.37 5.17 -1.46
C ILE A 63 -8.12 5.06 -0.13
N PHE A 64 -7.66 4.14 0.71
CA PHE A 64 -8.13 4.00 2.08
C PHE A 64 -7.00 3.51 3.00
N PHE A 65 -7.16 3.73 4.30
CA PHE A 65 -6.16 3.38 5.33
C PHE A 65 -6.75 2.44 6.40
N HIS A 66 -8.03 2.59 6.71
CA HIS A 66 -8.73 1.89 7.79
C HIS A 66 -9.62 0.74 7.27
N PRO A 67 -9.73 -0.40 7.97
CA PRO A 67 -10.63 -1.50 7.59
C PRO A 67 -12.09 -1.09 7.42
N GLN A 68 -12.60 -0.17 8.26
CA GLN A 68 -13.95 0.38 8.09
C GLN A 68 -14.11 1.06 6.72
N GLN A 69 -13.14 1.87 6.30
CA GLN A 69 -13.18 2.51 4.99
C GLN A 69 -13.16 1.49 3.86
N PHE A 70 -12.52 0.32 4.04
CA PHE A 70 -12.58 -0.76 3.07
C PHE A 70 -14.03 -1.24 2.88
N LEU A 71 -14.76 -1.48 3.97
CA LEU A 71 -16.17 -1.87 3.91
C LEU A 71 -17.02 -0.78 3.24
N ASP A 72 -16.86 0.48 3.67
CA ASP A 72 -17.60 1.62 3.10
C ASP A 72 -17.35 1.74 1.58
N LYS A 73 -16.12 1.47 1.12
CA LYS A 73 -15.79 1.48 -0.32
C LYS A 73 -16.47 0.36 -1.07
N LEU A 74 -16.53 -0.85 -0.50
CA LEU A 74 -17.23 -1.97 -1.12
C LEU A 74 -18.74 -1.71 -1.24
N GLU A 75 -19.33 -1.06 -0.24
CA GLU A 75 -20.74 -0.62 -0.26
C GLU A 75 -20.96 0.47 -1.30
N GLN A 76 -20.11 1.49 -1.36
CA GLN A 76 -20.16 2.53 -2.41
C GLN A 76 -20.07 1.94 -3.82
N ILE A 77 -19.19 0.95 -4.04
CA ILE A 77 -19.10 0.25 -5.33
C ILE A 77 -20.44 -0.44 -5.64
N LYS A 78 -21.03 -1.12 -4.66
CA LYS A 78 -22.33 -1.78 -4.81
C LYS A 78 -23.46 -0.81 -5.16
N GLU A 79 -23.51 0.34 -4.50
CA GLU A 79 -24.56 1.35 -4.67
C GLU A 79 -24.40 2.16 -5.96
N SER A 80 -23.16 2.39 -6.41
CA SER A 80 -22.88 3.17 -7.62
C SER A 80 -23.36 2.52 -8.94
N GLY A 81 -23.87 1.29 -8.90
CA GLY A 81 -24.18 0.49 -10.08
C GLY A 81 -22.94 -0.02 -10.82
N LEU A 82 -21.73 0.38 -10.42
CA LEU A 82 -20.49 -0.20 -10.91
C LEU A 82 -20.43 -1.66 -10.43
N LYS A 83 -20.59 -2.60 -11.37
CA LYS A 83 -20.46 -4.03 -11.08
C LYS A 83 -19.09 -4.33 -10.47
N ARG A 84 -18.04 -3.67 -11.01
CA ARG A 84 -16.65 -3.93 -10.70
C ARG A 84 -15.79 -2.67 -10.91
N VAL A 85 -14.73 -2.51 -10.12
CA VAL A 85 -13.74 -1.44 -10.25
C VAL A 85 -12.34 -2.00 -10.52
N PRO A 86 -11.43 -1.22 -11.13
CA PRO A 86 -10.11 -1.71 -11.48
C PRO A 86 -9.21 -1.98 -10.28
N GLY A 87 -9.44 -1.32 -9.16
CA GLY A 87 -8.85 -1.74 -7.89
C GLY A 87 -8.94 -0.69 -6.80
N LEU A 88 -8.51 -1.06 -5.60
CA LEU A 88 -8.40 -0.16 -4.45
C LEU A 88 -6.95 -0.16 -3.92
N ILE A 89 -6.57 0.93 -3.25
CA ILE A 89 -5.28 1.08 -2.59
C ILE A 89 -5.51 1.10 -1.08
N TRP A 90 -5.04 0.07 -0.41
CA TRP A 90 -4.87 0.05 1.03
C TRP A 90 -3.49 0.57 1.39
N ASP A 91 -3.40 1.85 1.73
CA ASP A 91 -2.14 2.49 2.03
C ASP A 91 -1.76 2.32 3.50
N ASP A 92 -0.46 2.12 3.77
CA ASP A 92 0.15 1.76 5.05
C ASP A 92 -0.60 0.61 5.77
N ALA A 93 -1.08 -0.38 5.00
CA ALA A 93 -1.85 -1.53 5.47
C ALA A 93 -1.15 -2.38 6.54
N GLY A 94 0.16 -2.24 6.70
CA GLY A 94 0.95 -2.96 7.71
C GLY A 94 0.53 -2.72 9.16
N LEU A 95 -0.14 -1.58 9.47
CA LEU A 95 -0.65 -1.31 10.81
C LEU A 95 -1.82 -2.23 11.18
N TRP A 96 -2.79 -2.40 10.27
CA TRP A 96 -3.98 -3.22 10.52
C TRP A 96 -3.80 -4.68 10.13
N CYS A 97 -3.06 -4.98 9.06
CA CYS A 97 -2.83 -6.34 8.59
C CYS A 97 -1.68 -7.04 9.33
N TYR A 98 -1.41 -6.64 10.58
CA TYR A 98 -0.20 -7.00 11.29
C TYR A 98 -0.11 -8.51 11.50
N ALA A 99 1.03 -9.09 11.10
CA ALA A 99 1.18 -10.54 10.99
C ALA A 99 1.10 -11.28 12.34
N LEU A 100 1.37 -10.60 13.45
CA LEU A 100 1.26 -11.21 14.78
C LEU A 100 -0.20 -11.33 15.24
N GLU A 101 -1.14 -10.61 14.62
CA GLU A 101 -2.57 -10.63 14.99
C GLU A 101 -3.37 -11.60 14.11
N TRP A 102 -2.75 -12.71 13.66
CA TRP A 102 -3.37 -13.64 12.71
C TRP A 102 -4.67 -14.29 13.20
N TRP A 103 -4.93 -14.28 14.52
CA TRP A 103 -6.14 -14.74 15.17
C TRP A 103 -7.25 -13.69 15.24
N ASP A 104 -6.97 -12.43 14.87
CA ASP A 104 -7.96 -11.36 14.86
C ASP A 104 -9.14 -11.73 13.94
N PRO A 105 -10.39 -11.78 14.46
CA PRO A 105 -11.59 -12.02 13.68
C PRO A 105 -11.71 -11.12 12.45
N LEU A 106 -11.27 -9.86 12.53
CA LEU A 106 -11.29 -8.91 11.42
C LEU A 106 -10.37 -9.37 10.29
N LEU A 107 -9.12 -9.76 10.59
CA LEU A 107 -8.18 -10.27 9.58
C LEU A 107 -8.65 -11.59 8.97
N ILE A 108 -9.30 -12.44 9.76
CA ILE A 108 -9.93 -13.65 9.25
C ILE A 108 -11.06 -13.30 8.27
N ALA A 109 -11.93 -12.34 8.60
CA ALA A 109 -13.03 -11.91 7.74
C ALA A 109 -12.52 -11.28 6.44
N ILE A 110 -11.52 -10.41 6.51
CA ILE A 110 -10.88 -9.82 5.32
C ILE A 110 -10.25 -10.91 4.45
N GLY A 111 -9.54 -11.86 5.05
CA GLY A 111 -8.98 -13.01 4.32
C GLY A 111 -10.05 -13.85 3.62
N LYS A 112 -11.21 -14.06 4.25
CA LYS A 112 -12.36 -14.75 3.62
C LYS A 112 -12.93 -13.94 2.45
N TYR A 113 -13.08 -12.63 2.61
CA TYR A 113 -13.58 -11.74 1.55
C TYR A 113 -12.68 -11.77 0.32
N LEU A 114 -11.35 -11.79 0.49
CA LEU A 114 -10.42 -11.77 -0.63
C LEU A 114 -10.51 -13.01 -1.54
N ASN A 115 -11.01 -14.14 -1.04
CA ASN A 115 -11.29 -15.30 -1.88
C ASN A 115 -12.44 -15.04 -2.88
N VAL A 116 -13.30 -14.06 -2.61
CA VAL A 116 -14.44 -13.68 -3.47
C VAL A 116 -14.31 -12.25 -4.01
N ALA A 117 -13.19 -11.57 -3.77
CA ALA A 117 -12.97 -10.17 -4.14
C ALA A 117 -13.03 -9.93 -5.65
N ARG A 118 -12.72 -10.94 -6.48
CA ARG A 118 -12.76 -10.85 -7.96
C ARG A 118 -14.09 -10.33 -8.50
N THR A 119 -15.18 -10.57 -7.78
CA THR A 119 -16.53 -10.14 -8.19
C THR A 119 -16.65 -8.61 -8.24
N ARG A 120 -15.89 -7.88 -7.42
CA ARG A 120 -16.00 -6.43 -7.29
C ARG A 120 -14.70 -5.69 -7.62
N LEU A 121 -13.56 -6.35 -7.48
CA LEU A 121 -12.23 -5.75 -7.61
C LEU A 121 -11.41 -6.56 -8.62
N ALA A 122 -10.72 -5.87 -9.54
CA ALA A 122 -9.64 -6.50 -10.30
C ALA A 122 -8.31 -6.53 -9.53
N CYS A 123 -8.10 -5.56 -8.65
CA CYS A 123 -6.89 -5.49 -7.86
C CYS A 123 -7.12 -4.91 -6.45
N LEU A 124 -6.34 -5.38 -5.49
CA LEU A 124 -6.10 -4.70 -4.22
C LEU A 124 -4.60 -4.43 -4.09
N ILE A 125 -4.20 -3.15 -3.99
CA ILE A 125 -2.82 -2.74 -3.79
C ILE A 125 -2.62 -2.41 -2.31
N CYS A 126 -1.78 -3.17 -1.62
CA CYS A 126 -1.43 -2.92 -0.22
C CYS A 126 -0.01 -2.36 -0.12
N THR A 127 0.19 -1.25 0.58
CA THR A 127 1.55 -0.76 0.87
C THR A 127 1.99 -1.13 2.29
N THR A 128 3.25 -1.54 2.46
CA THR A 128 3.80 -1.92 3.77
C THR A 128 5.30 -1.67 3.85
N PRO A 129 5.87 -1.31 5.01
CA PRO A 129 7.33 -1.24 5.18
C PRO A 129 8.04 -2.56 4.88
N THR A 130 7.43 -3.68 5.26
CA THR A 130 7.94 -5.03 4.96
C THR A 130 6.79 -6.01 4.70
N PRO A 131 6.92 -6.92 3.72
CA PRO A 131 5.92 -7.95 3.49
C PRO A 131 5.69 -8.80 4.72
N ALA A 132 6.72 -8.98 5.57
CA ALA A 132 6.64 -9.79 6.77
C ALA A 132 5.54 -9.31 7.76
N TRP A 133 5.25 -8.01 7.75
CA TRP A 133 4.21 -7.42 8.60
C TRP A 133 2.81 -7.67 8.08
N ILE A 134 2.65 -8.07 6.82
CA ILE A 134 1.35 -8.51 6.31
C ILE A 134 1.15 -9.98 6.69
N PHE A 135 0.00 -10.31 7.27
CA PHE A 135 -0.33 -11.69 7.66
C PHE A 135 -0.15 -12.69 6.50
N LYS A 136 0.34 -13.88 6.84
CA LYS A 136 0.92 -14.86 5.91
C LYS A 136 0.00 -15.24 4.73
N LYS A 137 -1.33 -15.24 4.93
CA LYS A 137 -2.29 -15.62 3.88
C LYS A 137 -2.32 -14.61 2.72
N LEU A 138 -2.17 -13.31 2.98
CA LEU A 138 -2.07 -12.31 1.91
C LEU A 138 -0.77 -12.48 1.12
N ARG A 139 0.35 -12.67 1.82
CA ARG A 139 1.66 -12.88 1.17
C ARG A 139 1.69 -14.11 0.25
N LYS A 140 0.99 -15.16 0.64
CA LYS A 140 0.90 -16.43 -0.10
C LYS A 140 -0.37 -16.52 -0.95
N PHE A 141 -1.10 -15.42 -1.11
CA PHE A 141 -2.31 -15.42 -1.92
C PHE A 141 -1.95 -15.85 -3.35
N PRO A 142 -2.73 -16.75 -3.97
CA PRO A 142 -2.47 -17.19 -5.33
C PRO A 142 -2.34 -15.97 -6.26
N GLN A 143 -1.28 -15.94 -7.06
CA GLN A 143 -0.98 -14.84 -7.99
C GLN A 143 -0.66 -13.48 -7.33
N ALA A 144 -0.32 -13.45 -6.04
CA ALA A 144 0.14 -12.21 -5.40
C ALA A 144 1.42 -11.67 -6.05
N ILE A 145 1.39 -10.40 -6.45
CA ILE A 145 2.54 -9.68 -7.01
C ILE A 145 3.18 -8.87 -5.90
N ASN A 146 4.42 -9.19 -5.55
CA ASN A 146 5.19 -8.45 -4.55
C ASN A 146 6.11 -7.46 -5.27
N ILE A 147 5.97 -6.16 -5.01
CA ILE A 147 6.74 -5.10 -5.66
C ILE A 147 7.66 -4.45 -4.64
N LYS A 148 8.98 -4.62 -4.81
CA LYS A 148 9.99 -3.97 -3.98
C LYS A 148 10.36 -2.62 -4.57
N ILE A 149 10.21 -1.54 -3.80
CA ILE A 149 10.71 -0.23 -4.20
C ILE A 149 12.18 -0.08 -3.79
N LEU A 150 13.02 0.27 -4.76
CA LEU A 150 14.45 0.48 -4.59
C LEU A 150 14.78 1.95 -4.89
N LYS A 151 15.71 2.52 -4.12
CA LYS A 151 16.39 3.75 -4.51
C LYS A 151 17.31 3.42 -5.68
N ARG A 152 17.44 4.37 -6.60
CA ARG A 152 18.41 4.28 -7.68
C ARG A 152 19.66 5.02 -7.22
N ASP A 153 20.75 4.28 -7.04
CA ASP A 153 22.00 4.87 -6.54
C ASP A 153 22.91 5.35 -7.68
N SER A 154 22.64 4.95 -8.93
CA SER A 154 23.49 5.28 -10.07
C SER A 154 23.00 6.53 -10.82
N PRO A 155 23.91 7.45 -11.22
CA PRO A 155 23.57 8.55 -12.10
C PRO A 155 23.02 7.99 -13.42
N ARG A 156 21.89 8.52 -13.86
CA ARG A 156 21.48 8.38 -15.25
C ARG A 156 22.29 9.36 -16.06
N VAL A 157 23.18 8.82 -16.86
CA VAL A 157 23.81 9.53 -17.95
C VAL A 157 22.82 9.48 -19.11
N ASN A 158 22.47 10.63 -19.69
CA ASN A 158 21.66 10.65 -20.91
C ASN A 158 22.47 10.06 -22.08
N GLU A 159 21.83 9.85 -23.23
CA GLU A 159 22.46 9.31 -24.45
C GLU A 159 23.66 10.15 -24.92
N ASN A 160 23.77 11.40 -24.44
CA ASN A 160 24.81 12.37 -24.75
C ASN A 160 25.95 12.42 -23.72
N GLY A 161 25.95 11.57 -22.69
CA GLY A 161 27.01 11.58 -21.68
C GLY A 161 26.78 12.56 -20.51
N GLU A 162 25.66 13.27 -20.47
CA GLU A 162 25.36 14.27 -19.44
C GLU A 162 24.59 13.65 -18.27
N GLU A 163 24.96 14.06 -17.06
CA GLU A 163 24.24 13.64 -15.86
C GLU A 163 22.86 14.28 -15.78
N GLN A 164 21.83 13.49 -15.43
CA GLN A 164 20.51 14.05 -15.13
C GLN A 164 20.55 15.01 -13.92
N GLU A 165 19.65 16.00 -13.92
CA GLU A 165 19.46 16.94 -12.81
C GLU A 165 19.34 16.24 -11.45
N ASP A 166 19.92 16.85 -10.41
CA ASP A 166 19.95 16.33 -9.04
C ASP A 166 18.55 16.02 -8.48
N PHE A 167 17.54 16.78 -8.91
CA PHE A 167 16.15 16.51 -8.57
C PHE A 167 15.73 15.11 -9.07
N VAL A 168 15.91 14.84 -10.35
CA VAL A 168 15.50 13.55 -10.95
C VAL A 168 16.26 12.40 -10.28
N LYS A 169 17.56 12.55 -10.00
CA LYS A 169 18.36 11.56 -9.28
C LYS A 169 17.78 11.26 -7.88
N ARG A 170 17.51 12.30 -7.07
CA ARG A 170 17.02 12.16 -5.69
C ARG A 170 15.66 11.47 -5.61
N TRP A 171 14.79 11.70 -6.58
CA TRP A 171 13.41 11.20 -6.59
C TRP A 171 13.22 9.94 -7.44
N SER A 172 14.20 9.52 -8.26
CA SER A 172 14.10 8.31 -9.07
C SER A 172 14.05 7.04 -8.23
N ARG A 173 13.13 6.15 -8.56
CA ARG A 173 12.95 4.85 -7.92
C ARG A 173 12.72 3.77 -8.96
N LEU A 174 13.08 2.54 -8.59
CA LEU A 174 12.82 1.33 -9.35
C LEU A 174 11.85 0.46 -8.56
N ALA A 175 10.70 0.15 -9.13
CA ALA A 175 9.73 -0.80 -8.61
C ALA A 175 9.97 -2.16 -9.27
N ARG A 176 10.51 -3.12 -8.50
CA ARG A 176 10.84 -4.46 -9.00
C ARG A 176 9.78 -5.45 -8.55
N ALA A 177 9.08 -6.04 -9.52
CA ALA A 177 7.97 -6.95 -9.26
C ALA A 177 8.40 -8.41 -9.24
N TYR A 178 7.83 -9.16 -8.31
CA TYR A 178 8.08 -10.56 -8.07
C TYR A 178 6.77 -11.33 -7.95
N LEU A 179 6.72 -12.53 -8.52
CA LEU A 179 5.61 -13.46 -8.37
C LEU A 179 6.01 -14.58 -7.41
N HIS A 180 5.16 -14.88 -6.44
CA HIS A 180 5.32 -16.07 -5.61
C HIS A 180 5.04 -17.33 -6.43
N TRP A 181 5.92 -18.32 -6.33
CA TRP A 181 5.69 -19.65 -6.89
C TRP A 181 5.79 -20.70 -5.78
N THR A 182 5.01 -21.75 -5.92
CA THR A 182 5.07 -22.94 -5.08
C THR A 182 5.20 -24.15 -6.00
N THR A 183 6.02 -25.13 -5.63
CA THR A 183 6.05 -26.41 -6.35
C THR A 183 4.69 -27.10 -6.28
N PRO A 184 4.33 -27.95 -7.27
CA PRO A 184 3.08 -28.71 -7.25
C PRO A 184 2.91 -29.58 -6.00
N ASP A 185 4.01 -30.07 -5.42
CA ASP A 185 4.02 -30.84 -4.18
C ASP A 185 3.93 -29.98 -2.91
N MET A 186 3.84 -28.66 -3.05
CA MET A 186 3.78 -27.65 -1.98
C MET A 186 5.01 -27.59 -1.04
N LYS A 187 6.08 -28.35 -1.31
CA LYS A 187 7.25 -28.45 -0.41
C LYS A 187 8.22 -27.29 -0.53
N LYS A 188 8.35 -26.71 -1.73
CA LYS A 188 9.25 -25.58 -2.00
C LYS A 188 8.44 -24.40 -2.50
N SER A 189 8.85 -23.22 -2.06
CA SER A 189 8.31 -21.96 -2.52
C SER A 189 9.43 -20.96 -2.73
N GLY A 190 9.23 -20.03 -3.64
CA GLY A 190 10.15 -18.94 -3.86
C GLY A 190 9.48 -17.76 -4.52
N VAL A 191 10.30 -16.81 -4.92
CA VAL A 191 9.87 -15.65 -5.69
C VAL A 191 10.65 -15.60 -6.99
N ARG A 192 9.99 -15.23 -8.09
CA ARG A 192 10.64 -14.99 -9.38
C ARG A 192 10.40 -13.54 -9.79
N ARG A 193 11.43 -12.85 -10.28
CA ARG A 193 11.28 -11.50 -10.84
C ARG A 193 10.46 -11.61 -12.14
N ILE A 194 9.52 -10.69 -12.34
CA ILE A 194 8.65 -10.69 -13.52
C ILE A 194 8.78 -9.42 -14.38
N TYR A 195 8.94 -8.24 -13.78
CA TYR A 195 9.15 -6.98 -14.50
C TYR A 195 9.71 -5.90 -13.57
N GLU A 196 10.06 -4.76 -14.15
CA GLU A 196 10.49 -3.55 -13.44
C GLU A 196 9.75 -2.34 -14.00
N ASP A 197 9.39 -1.42 -13.11
CA ASP A 197 8.78 -0.12 -13.43
C ASP A 197 9.66 0.99 -12.87
N GLU A 198 9.84 2.05 -13.64
CA GLU A 198 10.62 3.21 -13.19
C GLU A 198 9.72 4.41 -12.97
N PHE A 199 9.86 5.05 -11.82
CA PHE A 199 9.00 6.18 -11.47
C PHE A 199 9.74 7.22 -10.64
N LEU A 200 9.20 8.44 -10.63
CA LEU A 200 9.59 9.49 -9.70
C LEU A 200 8.74 9.39 -8.44
N CYS A 201 9.38 9.32 -7.27
CA CYS A 201 8.76 9.33 -5.94
C CYS A 201 8.19 10.72 -5.56
N TYR A 202 7.70 11.47 -6.53
CA TYR A 202 7.18 12.82 -6.36
C TYR A 202 5.70 12.85 -6.78
N LEU A 203 4.85 13.33 -5.89
CA LEU A 203 3.42 13.55 -6.14
C LEU A 203 3.20 15.02 -6.49
N PRO A 204 2.23 15.35 -7.37
CA PRO A 204 1.88 16.74 -7.64
C PRO A 204 1.50 17.47 -6.34
N ASP A 205 1.92 18.73 -6.18
CA ASP A 205 1.72 19.49 -4.94
C ASP A 205 0.26 19.55 -4.51
N SER A 206 -0.66 19.82 -5.45
CA SER A 206 -2.10 19.86 -5.17
C SER A 206 -2.64 18.54 -4.61
N PHE A 207 -2.11 17.41 -5.10
CA PHE A 207 -2.49 16.09 -4.61
C PHE A 207 -1.82 15.79 -3.26
N TYR A 208 -0.54 16.14 -3.10
CA TYR A 208 0.20 15.92 -1.87
C TYR A 208 -0.39 16.71 -0.70
N SER A 209 -0.82 17.95 -0.91
CA SER A 209 -1.50 18.78 0.09
C SER A 209 -2.81 18.17 0.58
N TRP A 210 -3.53 17.42 -0.27
CA TRP A 210 -4.71 16.65 0.13
C TRP A 210 -4.33 15.36 0.87
N TYR A 211 -3.31 14.66 0.40
CA TYR A 211 -2.94 13.33 0.89
C TYR A 211 -2.20 13.37 2.23
N LYS A 212 -1.33 14.36 2.46
CA LYS A 212 -0.48 14.46 3.65
C LYS A 212 -1.29 14.56 4.96
N PRO A 213 -2.35 15.39 5.08
CA PRO A 213 -3.20 15.41 6.27
C PRO A 213 -3.86 14.07 6.59
N LEU A 214 -4.28 13.31 5.59
CA LEU A 214 -4.87 11.97 5.79
C LEU A 214 -3.86 11.00 6.37
N ARG A 215 -2.63 11.02 5.84
CA ARG A 215 -1.53 10.21 6.35
C ARG A 215 -1.13 10.59 7.77
N ASP A 216 -1.18 11.87 8.11
CA ASP A 216 -0.87 12.37 9.45
C ASP A 216 -1.98 11.99 10.45
N ALA A 217 -3.25 12.05 10.04
CA ALA A 217 -4.36 11.54 10.85
C ALA A 217 -4.21 10.02 11.13
N TYR A 218 -3.67 9.27 10.17
CA TYR A 218 -3.39 7.85 10.35
C TYR A 218 -2.26 7.58 11.35
N GLU A 219 -1.23 8.42 11.36
CA GLU A 219 -0.17 8.40 12.39
C GLU A 219 -0.73 8.71 13.78
N GLN A 220 -1.62 9.69 13.90
CA GLN A 220 -2.32 9.99 15.15
C GLN A 220 -3.19 8.81 15.64
N LEU A 221 -3.80 8.07 14.71
CA LEU A 221 -4.52 6.85 15.06
C LEU A 221 -3.59 5.78 15.64
N ALA A 222 -2.40 5.59 15.07
CA ALA A 222 -1.41 4.67 15.64
C ALA A 222 -0.95 5.10 17.05
N LEU A 223 -0.77 6.40 17.29
CA LEU A 223 -0.49 6.92 18.64
C LEU A 223 -1.63 6.65 19.63
N ASN A 224 -2.89 6.76 19.18
CA ASN A 224 -4.04 6.44 20.02
C ASN A 224 -4.09 4.96 20.41
N LEU A 225 -3.74 4.04 19.50
CA LEU A 225 -3.64 2.61 19.82
C LEU A 225 -2.60 2.36 20.93
N ILE A 226 -1.44 3.04 20.87
CA ILE A 226 -0.42 2.96 21.93
C ILE A 226 -0.99 3.46 23.26
N ARG A 227 -1.69 4.61 23.25
CA ARG A 227 -2.31 5.17 24.47
C ARG A 227 -3.35 4.23 25.07
N GLU A 228 -4.19 3.60 24.25
CA GLU A 228 -5.21 2.66 24.69
C GLU A 228 -4.60 1.42 25.35
N GLU A 229 -3.56 0.84 24.75
CA GLU A 229 -2.86 -0.31 25.33
C GLU A 229 -2.14 0.05 26.62
N LEU A 230 -1.48 1.22 26.69
CA LEU A 230 -0.87 1.71 27.92
C LEU A 230 -1.91 1.90 29.04
N HIS A 231 -3.09 2.43 28.71
CA HIS A 231 -4.18 2.60 29.67
C HIS A 231 -4.74 1.24 30.16
N LYS A 232 -4.85 0.23 29.28
CA LYS A 232 -5.22 -1.14 29.67
C LYS A 232 -4.18 -1.75 30.61
N ILE A 233 -2.89 -1.54 30.34
CA ILE A 233 -1.79 -2.00 31.21
C ILE A 233 -1.86 -1.31 32.57
N GLY A 234 -2.03 0.01 32.61
CA GLY A 234 -2.15 0.78 33.85
C GLY A 234 -3.33 0.34 34.74
N LYS A 235 -4.45 -0.07 34.12
CA LYS A 235 -5.59 -0.68 34.84
C LYS A 235 -5.25 -2.04 35.44
N LYS A 236 -4.43 -2.85 34.76
CA LYS A 236 -4.04 -4.20 35.20
C LYS A 236 -2.92 -4.19 36.24
N SER A 237 -2.00 -3.23 36.18
CA SER A 237 -0.88 -3.11 37.11
C SER A 237 -0.54 -1.65 37.39
N LYS A 238 -0.82 -1.20 38.61
CA LYS A 238 -0.45 0.15 39.08
C LYS A 238 1.08 0.33 39.17
N ALA A 239 1.85 -0.75 39.28
CA ALA A 239 3.32 -0.72 39.37
C ALA A 239 4.01 -0.24 38.08
N ILE A 240 3.27 -0.04 36.98
CA ILE A 240 3.83 0.40 35.68
C ILE A 240 3.49 1.88 35.40
N LEU A 241 2.77 2.55 36.31
CA LEU A 241 2.46 3.97 36.16
C LEU A 241 3.72 4.81 36.36
N LEU A 242 4.04 5.64 35.37
CA LEU A 242 5.17 6.57 35.36
C LEU A 242 5.19 7.51 36.59
N GLU A 243 4.01 7.80 37.16
CA GLU A 243 3.85 8.60 38.38
C GLU A 243 4.62 8.01 39.59
N ASN A 244 4.86 6.70 39.59
CA ASN A 244 5.62 6.02 40.65
C ASN A 244 7.15 6.08 40.44
N TYR A 245 7.63 6.62 39.32
CA TYR A 245 9.04 6.70 38.94
C TYR A 245 9.39 8.09 38.40
N PRO A 246 9.36 9.14 39.25
CA PRO A 246 9.58 10.52 38.83
C PRO A 246 10.93 10.74 38.12
N GLU A 247 11.94 9.94 38.45
CA GLU A 247 13.27 9.93 37.80
C GLU A 247 13.24 9.54 36.32
N LEU A 248 12.15 8.92 35.83
CA LEU A 248 11.96 8.55 34.43
C LEU A 248 11.28 9.66 33.60
N THR A 249 11.00 10.83 34.19
CA THR A 249 10.47 11.96 33.42
C THR A 249 11.52 12.49 32.44
N VAL A 250 11.18 12.45 31.15
CA VAL A 250 12.04 12.93 30.07
C VAL A 250 11.91 14.45 29.90
N PRO A 251 13.02 15.17 29.62
CA PRO A 251 12.95 16.60 29.35
C PRO A 251 12.06 16.88 28.14
N LYS A 252 11.31 17.99 28.20
CA LYS A 252 10.49 18.43 27.06
C LYS A 252 11.40 18.80 25.89
N ILE A 253 11.04 18.35 24.69
CA ILE A 253 11.66 18.85 23.47
C ILE A 253 11.22 20.30 23.29
N ILE A 254 12.14 21.24 23.51
CA ILE A 254 11.98 22.65 23.19
C ILE A 254 12.87 22.88 21.96
N LEU A 255 12.24 23.24 20.85
CA LEU A 255 12.91 23.61 19.60
C LEU A 255 13.10 25.13 19.55
#